data_AF-A0A7W2RQW7-F1
#
_entry.id   AF-A0A7W2RQW7-F1
#
_cell.length_a   1.000
_cell.length_b   1.000
_cell.length_c   1.000
_cell.angle_alpha   90.00
_cell.angle_beta   90.00
_cell.angle_gamma   90.00
#
_symmetry.space_group_name_H-M   'P 1'
#
loop_
_entity.id
_entity.type
_entity.pdbx_description
1 polymer ?
#
loop_
_entity_poly.entity_id
_entity_poly.type
_entity_poly.pdbx_seq_one_letter_code
_entity_poly.pdbx_strand_id
1 'polypeptide(L)' 'MFEWLGSTTRADAIKFEIIDVATFEVLHSGNITLGITAVPEPSTIVLFLFSLLLITRSKITQIKGKQHV' A
#
# COMPACT_ATOMS: atom_id res chain seq x y z
N MET A 1 18.54 3.41 -1.50
CA MET A 1 17.67 2.22 -1.49
C MET A 1 16.44 2.57 -2.30
N PHE A 2 16.22 1.86 -3.42
CA PHE A 2 15.12 2.12 -4.35
C PHE A 2 14.20 0.88 -4.31
N GLU A 3 12.99 1.03 -3.79
CA GLU A 3 12.00 -0.06 -3.77
C GLU A 3 11.13 0.00 -5.03
N TRP A 4 11.00 -1.15 -5.70
CA TRP A 4 10.26 -1.31 -6.95
C TRP A 4 8.92 -2.03 -6.71
N LEU A 5 7.96 -1.79 -7.61
CA LEU A 5 6.57 -2.23 -7.51
C LEU A 5 6.44 -3.73 -7.22
N GLY A 6 5.50 -4.09 -6.35
CA GLY A 6 5.27 -5.45 -5.84
C GLY A 6 5.54 -5.64 -4.36
N SER A 7 5.96 -4.61 -3.62
CA SER A 7 6.17 -4.70 -2.16
C SER A 7 4.83 -4.80 -1.43
N THR A 8 4.27 -6.01 -1.40
CA THR A 8 3.24 -6.40 -0.44
C THR A 8 3.92 -6.44 0.92
N THR A 9 3.89 -5.27 1.55
CA THR A 9 4.53 -5.02 2.82
C THR A 9 3.78 -5.80 3.89
N ARG A 10 4.19 -7.06 4.09
CA ARG A 10 3.83 -7.81 5.28
C ARG A 10 4.41 -7.05 6.46
N ALA A 11 3.53 -6.58 7.34
CA ALA A 11 3.92 -6.08 8.65
C ALA A 11 4.50 -7.24 9.46
N ASP A 12 5.73 -7.62 9.15
CA ASP A 12 6.45 -8.62 9.92
C ASP A 12 6.83 -7.97 11.25
N ALA A 13 6.25 -8.51 12.32
CA ALA A 13 6.62 -8.20 13.68
C ALA A 13 8.07 -8.65 13.90
N ILE A 14 9.01 -7.70 13.93
CA ILE A 14 10.41 -7.98 14.19
C ILE A 14 10.58 -8.12 15.71
N LYS A 15 10.82 -9.34 16.16
CA LYS A 15 11.19 -9.62 17.55
C LYS A 15 12.68 -9.35 17.75
N PHE A 16 13.04 -8.71 18.86
CA PHE A 16 14.43 -8.51 19.25
C PHE A 16 14.64 -8.85 20.72
N GLU A 17 15.85 -9.27 21.04
CA GLU A 17 16.31 -9.58 22.39
C GLU A 17 17.69 -8.95 22.60
N ILE A 18 17.89 -8.34 23.76
CA ILE A 18 19.16 -7.78 24.21
C ILE A 18 19.73 -8.78 25.22
N ILE A 19 20.88 -9.35 24.88
CA ILE A 19 21.52 -10.43 25.64
C ILE A 19 22.84 -9.91 26.24
N ASP A 20 23.08 -10.21 27.50
CA ASP A 20 24.38 -10.02 28.13
C ASP A 20 25.37 -11.07 27.59
N VAL A 21 26.48 -10.60 26.99
CA VAL A 21 27.47 -11.46 26.33
C VAL A 21 28.25 -12.32 27.33
N ALA A 22 28.36 -11.90 28.59
CA ALA A 22 29.12 -12.62 29.61
C ALA A 22 28.32 -13.75 30.26
N THR A 23 27.00 -13.57 30.42
CA THR A 23 26.13 -14.49 31.17
C THR A 23 25.09 -15.18 30.29
N PHE A 24 24.93 -14.75 29.04
CA PHE A 24 23.87 -15.16 28.11
C PHE A 24 22.45 -14.90 28.66
N GLU A 25 22.32 -14.02 29.63
CA GLU A 25 21.03 -13.63 30.20
C GLU A 25 20.32 -12.62 29.28
N VAL A 26 19.00 -12.78 29.12
CA VAL A 26 18.17 -11.83 28.37
C VAL A 26 17.83 -10.65 29.26
N LEU A 27 18.45 -9.50 28.98
CA LEU A 27 18.23 -8.27 29.74
C LEU A 27 16.92 -7.59 29.34
N HIS A 28 16.55 -7.70 28.06
CA HIS A 28 15.35 -7.06 27.53
C HIS A 28 14.89 -7.77 26.26
N SER A 29 13.58 -7.82 26.03
CA SER A 29 13.00 -8.30 24.78
C SER A 29 11.82 -7.45 24.38
N GLY A 30 11.60 -7.33 23.08
CA GLY A 30 10.58 -6.46 22.53
C GLY A 30 10.13 -6.90 21.14
N ASN A 31 9.01 -6.33 20.72
CA ASN A 31 8.46 -6.53 19.38
C ASN A 31 8.30 -5.17 18.70
N ILE A 32 8.92 -5.01 17.53
CA ILE A 32 8.75 -3.85 16.68
C ILE A 32 7.80 -4.25 15.55
N THR A 33 6.60 -3.68 15.57
CA THR A 33 5.69 -3.77 14.42
C THR A 33 6.02 -2.64 13.46
N LEU A 34 6.65 -2.96 12.33
CA LEU A 34 6.79 -2.00 11.24
C LEU A 34 5.44 -1.89 10.56
N GLY A 35 4.69 -0.85 10.92
CA GLY A 35 3.45 -0.45 10.25
C GLY A 35 3.78 0.16 8.89
N ILE A 36 4.03 -0.70 7.91
CA ILE A 36 4.25 -0.29 6.53
C ILE A 36 2.87 -0.06 5.92
N THR A 37 2.44 1.21 5.91
CA THR A 37 1.23 1.62 5.21
C THR A 37 1.43 1.33 3.73
N ALA A 38 0.68 0.38 3.18
CA ALA A 38 0.75 0.04 1.76
C ALA A 38 0.47 1.29 0.92
N VAL A 39 1.50 1.83 0.29
CA VAL A 39 1.37 2.93 -0.66
C VAL A 39 0.88 2.32 -1.99
N PRO A 40 -0.24 2.80 -2.57
CA PRO A 40 -0.72 2.30 -3.85
C PRO A 40 0.36 2.42 -4.92
N GLU A 41 0.49 1.38 -5.74
CA GLU A 41 1.44 1.40 -6.84
C GLU A 41 1.10 2.53 -7.84
N PRO A 42 2.10 3.17 -8.49
CA PRO A 42 1.87 4.17 -9.52
C PRO A 42 0.90 3.71 -10.62
N SER A 43 0.96 2.43 -10.99
CA SER A 43 0.04 1.78 -11.94
C SER A 43 -1.42 1.84 -11.47
N THR A 44 -1.66 1.65 -10.17
CA THR A 44 -2.99 1.66 -9.56
C THR A 44 -3.60 3.06 -9.64
N ILE A 45 -2.79 4.10 -9.42
CA ILE A 45 -3.22 5.49 -9.55
C ILE A 45 -3.60 5.80 -10.99
N VAL A 46 -2.78 5.38 -11.97
CA VAL A 46 -3.06 5.60 -13.40
C VAL A 46 -4.33 4.88 -13.84
N LEU A 47 -4.50 3.61 -13.46
CA LEU A 47 -5.71 2.83 -13.78
C LEU A 47 -6.95 3.44 -13.13
N PHE A 48 -6.84 3.91 -11.89
CA PHE A 48 -7.94 4.59 -11.20
C PHE A 48 -8.35 5.88 -11.94
N LEU A 49 -7.39 6.73 -12.29
CA LEU A 49 -7.66 7.96 -13.07
C LEU A 49 -8.25 7.65 -14.45
N PHE A 50 -7.76 6.62 -15.13
CA PHE A 50 -8.28 6.19 -16.41
C PHE A 50 -9.73 5.71 -16.30
N SER A 51 -10.05 4.93 -15.27
CA SER A 51 -11.40 4.46 -14.99
C SER A 51 -12.37 5.63 -14.73
N LEU A 52 -11.94 6.64 -13.98
CA LEU A 52 -12.73 7.85 -13.73
C LEU A 52 -13.01 8.64 -15.00
N LEU A 53 -12.01 8.76 -15.89
CA LEU A 53 -12.18 9.41 -17.19
C LEU A 53 -13.21 8.68 -18.07
N LEU A 54 -13.15 7.34 -18.12
CA LEU A 54 -14.09 6.52 -18.87
C LEU A 54 -15.52 6.64 -18.33
N ILE A 55 -15.69 6.60 -17.00
CA ILE A 55 -17.00 6.78 -16.36
C ILE A 55 -17.57 8.16 -16.69
N THR A 56 -16.74 9.20 -16.61
CA THR A 56 -17.17 10.58 -16.89
C THR A 56 -17.60 10.73 -18.35
N ARG A 57 -16.83 10.19 -19.30
CA ARG A 57 -17.20 10.21 -20.73
C ARG A 57 -18.45 9.39 -21.01
N SER A 58 -18.60 8.23 -20.39
CA SER A 58 -19.80 7.38 -20.54
C SER A 58 -21.07 8.10 -20.11
N LYS A 59 -21.03 8.79 -18.95
CA LYS A 59 -22.17 9.57 -18.46
C LYS A 59 -22.51 10.77 -19.35
N ILE A 60 -21.51 11.48 -19.87
CA ILE A 60 -21.72 12.60 -20.79
C ILE A 60 -22.42 12.13 -22.07
N THR A 61 -21.99 11.01 -22.64
CA THR A 61 -22.62 10.42 -23.84
C THR A 61 -24.05 9.97 -23.58
N GLN A 62 -24.33 9.39 -22.40
CA GLN A 62 -25.71 9.00 -22.03
C GLN A 62 -26.66 10.19 -21.85
N ILE A 63 -26.17 11.32 -21.33
CA ILE A 63 -26.99 12.54 -21.20
C ILE A 63 -27.29 13.12 -22.58
N LYS A 64 -26.29 13.19 -23.46
CA LYS A 64 -26.47 13.70 -24.84
C LYS A 64 -27.40 12.82 -25.68
N GLY A 65 -27.36 11.49 -25.50
CA GLY A 65 -28.25 10.55 -26.18
C GLY A 65 -29.71 10.64 -25.75
N LYS A 66 -30.00 11.09 -24.52
CA LYS A 66 -31.38 11.28 -24.01
C LYS A 66 -32.02 12.61 -24.42
N GLN A 67 -31.24 13.59 -24.88
CA GLN A 67 -31.76 14.89 -25.34
C GLN A 67 -32.19 14.89 -26.81
N HIS A 68 -31.98 13.78 -27.53
CA HIS A 68 -32.29 13.64 -28.95
C HIS A 68 -33.46 12.68 -29.24
N VAL A 69 -34.27 12.38 -28.22
CA VAL A 69 -35.56 11.66 -28.33
C VAL A 69 -36.69 12.62 -28.01
#